data_AF-A0A8I0S213-F1
#
_entry.id   AF-A0A8I0S213-F1
#
_cell.length_a   1.000
_cell.length_b   1.000
_cell.length_c   1.000
_cell.angle_alpha   90.00
_cell.angle_beta   90.00
_cell.angle_gamma   90.00
#
_symmetry.space_group_name_H-M   'P 1'
#
loop_
_entity.id
_entity.type
_entity.pdbx_description
1 polymer ?
#
loop_
_entity_poly.entity_id
_entity_poly.type
_entity_poly.pdbx_seq_one_letter_code
_entity_poly.pdbx_strand_id
1 'polypeptide(L)'
;MRNQIREKDDGTFEIGKWLINKENKVMFIEVAEADDLKQAIDLADVYDDMDFQQAKFEVDRIGGIDTAQKILKELVETKTVAVFFKKDNFHLDQLRYVDQTAFEEWMDITSKNNGISNEDFVGEWELKNNLKTIRFLSL
;
A
#
# COMPACT_ATOMS: atom_id res chain seq x y z
N MET A 1 13.54 -10.68 -4.43
CA MET A 1 13.21 -12.07 -4.85
C MET A 1 11.81 -12.06 -5.45
N ARG A 2 11.56 -12.90 -6.47
CA ARG A 2 10.21 -13.08 -7.05
C ARG A 2 9.29 -13.77 -6.05
N ASN A 3 7.99 -13.47 -6.12
CA ASN A 3 6.99 -14.26 -5.41
C ASN A 3 6.99 -15.71 -5.89
N GLN A 4 6.60 -16.63 -5.01
CA GLN A 4 6.49 -18.05 -5.30
C GLN A 4 5.05 -18.41 -5.62
N ILE A 5 4.86 -19.41 -6.48
CA ILE A 5 3.56 -19.95 -6.85
C ILE A 5 3.37 -21.29 -6.14
N ARG A 6 2.21 -21.49 -5.52
CA ARG A 6 1.78 -22.73 -4.87
C ARG A 6 0.45 -23.17 -5.47
N GLU A 7 0.39 -24.36 -6.02
CA GLU A 7 -0.87 -24.97 -6.47
C GLU A 7 -1.68 -25.46 -5.26
N LYS A 8 -3.00 -25.24 -5.29
CA LYS A 8 -3.98 -25.69 -4.30
C LYS A 8 -4.61 -27.01 -4.72
N ASP A 9 -5.21 -27.71 -3.76
CA ASP A 9 -5.90 -28.99 -4.00
C ASP A 9 -7.11 -28.87 -4.95
N ASP A 10 -7.65 -27.66 -5.10
CA ASP A 10 -8.77 -27.36 -6.00
C ASP A 10 -8.34 -27.02 -7.45
N GLY A 11 -7.03 -27.07 -7.74
CA GLY A 11 -6.46 -26.74 -9.04
C GLY A 11 -6.25 -25.25 -9.30
N THR A 12 -6.53 -24.37 -8.32
CA THR A 12 -6.18 -22.95 -8.36
C THR A 12 -4.75 -22.72 -7.85
N PHE A 13 -4.22 -21.51 -8.03
CA PHE A 13 -2.86 -21.16 -7.64
C PHE A 13 -2.86 -20.00 -6.66
N GLU A 14 -2.01 -20.10 -5.65
CA GLU A 14 -1.66 -19.00 -4.76
C GLU A 14 -0.30 -18.45 -5.14
N ILE A 15 -0.21 -17.14 -5.22
CA ILE A 15 1.03 -16.40 -5.38
C ILE A 15 1.39 -15.87 -4.01
N GLY A 16 2.60 -16.06 -3.53
CA GLY A 16 2.92 -15.77 -2.14
C GLY A 16 4.40 -15.86 -1.79
N LYS A 17 4.70 -15.80 -0.49
CA LYS A 17 6.04 -16.02 0.05
C LYS A 17 6.07 -17.07 1.14
N TRP A 18 7.06 -17.94 1.07
CA TRP A 18 7.48 -18.76 2.19
C TRP A 18 8.24 -17.92 3.20
N LEU A 19 7.74 -17.85 4.42
CA LEU A 19 8.39 -17.20 5.54
C LEU A 19 8.55 -18.17 6.71
N ILE A 20 9.46 -17.81 7.61
CA ILE A 20 9.59 -18.47 8.90
C ILE A 20 9.02 -17.54 9.96
N ASN A 21 8.00 -17.99 10.69
CA ASN A 21 7.40 -17.19 11.75
C ASN A 21 8.30 -17.14 13.01
N LYS A 22 7.88 -16.37 14.02
CA LYS A 22 8.62 -16.25 15.30
C LYS A 22 8.78 -17.58 16.07
N GLU A 23 8.01 -18.61 15.72
CA GLU A 23 8.05 -19.95 16.30
C GLU A 23 8.88 -20.94 15.46
N ASN A 24 9.64 -20.46 14.48
CA ASN A 24 10.40 -21.28 13.52
C ASN A 24 9.55 -22.20 12.63
N LYS A 25 8.26 -21.90 12.44
CA LYS A 25 7.40 -22.63 11.51
C LYS A 25 7.46 -22.01 10.12
N VAL A 26 7.60 -22.86 9.11
CA VAL A 26 7.47 -22.47 7.70
C VAL A 26 6.00 -22.20 7.42
N MET A 27 5.70 -21.01 6.94
CA MET A 27 4.36 -20.58 6.55
C MET A 27 4.38 -20.06 5.12
N PHE A 28 3.35 -20.38 4.35
CA PHE A 28 3.11 -19.73 3.07
C PHE A 28 2.14 -18.58 3.28
N ILE A 29 2.54 -17.39 2.87
CA ILE A 29 1.69 -16.20 2.87
C ILE A 29 1.26 -15.94 1.45
N GLU A 30 0.01 -16.23 1.15
CA GLU A 30 -0.66 -15.90 -0.11
C GLU A 30 -0.87 -14.38 -0.22
N VAL A 31 -0.53 -13.81 -1.37
CA VAL A 31 -0.73 -12.39 -1.73
C VAL A 31 -1.72 -12.18 -2.87
N ALA A 32 -1.96 -13.21 -3.67
CA ALA A 32 -2.98 -13.24 -4.73
C ALA A 32 -3.35 -14.70 -5.05
N GLU A 33 -4.54 -14.89 -5.64
CA GLU A 33 -4.95 -16.16 -6.24
C GLU A 33 -5.03 -16.02 -7.77
N ALA A 34 -4.90 -17.14 -8.46
CA ALA A 34 -5.08 -17.26 -9.90
C ALA A 34 -5.83 -18.56 -10.23
N ASP A 35 -6.71 -18.48 -11.23
CA ASP A 35 -7.50 -19.61 -11.70
C ASP A 35 -6.67 -20.56 -12.59
N ASP A 36 -5.58 -20.06 -13.17
CA ASP A 36 -4.67 -20.84 -14.02
C ASP A 36 -3.20 -20.45 -13.83
N LEU A 37 -2.31 -21.36 -14.24
CA LEU A 37 -0.85 -21.20 -14.09
C LEU A 37 -0.30 -20.00 -14.86
N LYS A 38 -0.90 -19.64 -16.00
CA LYS A 38 -0.42 -18.51 -16.80
C LYS A 38 -0.68 -17.20 -16.05
N GLN A 39 -1.89 -17.03 -15.54
CA GLN A 39 -2.26 -15.91 -14.69
C GLN A 39 -1.39 -15.89 -13.41
N ALA A 40 -1.09 -17.06 -12.83
CA ALA A 40 -0.22 -17.15 -11.66
C ALA A 40 1.21 -16.66 -11.93
N ILE A 41 1.78 -17.02 -13.10
CA ILE A 41 3.10 -16.55 -13.53
C ILE A 41 3.10 -15.04 -13.74
N ASP A 42 2.07 -14.53 -14.43
CA ASP A 42 1.93 -13.10 -14.66
C ASP A 42 1.84 -12.33 -13.32
N LEU A 43 1.12 -12.86 -12.33
CA LEU A 43 0.99 -12.25 -11.00
C LEU A 43 2.24 -12.41 -10.12
N ALA A 44 3.00 -13.50 -10.26
CA ALA A 44 4.21 -13.74 -9.48
C ALA A 44 5.36 -12.77 -9.83
N ASP A 45 5.36 -12.24 -11.05
CA ASP A 45 6.35 -11.27 -11.53
C ASP A 45 5.97 -9.82 -11.21
N VAL A 46 4.75 -9.55 -10.71
CA VAL A 46 4.25 -8.19 -10.43
C VAL A 46 4.76 -7.63 -9.10
N TYR A 47 5.00 -8.46 -8.09
CA TYR A 47 5.36 -7.98 -6.76
C TYR A 47 6.70 -8.58 -6.30
N ASP A 48 7.66 -7.72 -5.96
CA ASP A 48 8.97 -8.10 -5.43
C ASP A 48 9.15 -7.70 -3.94
N ASP A 49 10.23 -8.15 -3.28
CA ASP A 49 10.54 -7.75 -1.90
C ASP A 49 10.64 -6.23 -1.69
N MET A 50 11.09 -5.49 -2.72
CA MET A 50 11.27 -4.06 -2.66
C MET A 50 9.90 -3.35 -2.61
N ASP A 51 8.90 -3.87 -3.31
CA ASP A 51 7.52 -3.37 -3.25
C ASP A 51 6.93 -3.49 -1.84
N PHE A 52 7.19 -4.61 -1.14
CA PHE A 52 6.76 -4.76 0.25
C PHE A 52 7.47 -3.81 1.19
N GLN A 53 8.80 -3.64 1.04
CA GLN A 53 9.56 -2.71 1.86
C GLN A 53 9.11 -1.27 1.62
N GLN A 54 8.84 -0.90 0.36
CA GLN A 54 8.31 0.41 0.01
C GLN A 54 6.92 0.63 0.59
N ALA A 55 5.99 -0.32 0.40
CA ALA A 55 4.63 -0.20 0.94
C ALA A 55 4.63 -0.12 2.48
N LYS A 56 5.52 -0.87 3.15
CA LYS A 56 5.71 -0.79 4.59
C LYS A 56 6.24 0.57 5.01
N PHE A 57 7.27 1.07 4.33
CA PHE A 57 7.84 2.40 4.59
C PHE A 57 6.77 3.50 4.44
N GLU A 58 6.00 3.47 3.35
CA GLU A 58 4.93 4.42 3.08
C GLU A 58 3.85 4.42 4.18
N VAL A 59 3.45 3.23 4.65
CA VAL A 59 2.44 3.13 5.71
C VAL A 59 3.01 3.50 7.08
N ASP A 60 4.24 3.14 7.39
CA ASP A 60 4.89 3.56 8.64
C ASP A 60 5.10 5.08 8.68
N ARG A 61 5.38 5.71 7.54
CA ARG A 61 5.48 7.18 7.40
C ARG A 61 4.20 7.90 7.85
N ILE A 62 3.04 7.27 7.70
CA ILE A 62 1.73 7.80 8.11
C ILE A 62 1.20 7.14 9.39
N GLY A 63 2.09 6.66 10.26
CA GLY A 63 1.71 6.16 11.58
C GLY A 63 1.16 4.73 11.61
N GLY A 64 1.48 3.91 10.60
CA GLY A 64 1.23 2.48 10.59
C GLY A 64 -0.13 2.05 10.01
N ILE A 65 -0.37 0.74 10.00
CA ILE A 65 -1.50 0.09 9.30
C ILE A 65 -2.86 0.60 9.79
N ASP A 66 -3.06 0.67 11.11
CA ASP A 66 -4.34 1.13 11.68
C ASP A 66 -4.65 2.58 11.29
N THR A 67 -3.61 3.41 11.22
CA THR A 67 -3.75 4.82 10.83
C THR A 67 -4.05 4.92 9.34
N ALA A 68 -3.31 4.18 8.50
CA ALA A 68 -3.57 4.09 7.06
C ALA A 68 -5.01 3.64 6.75
N GLN A 69 -5.55 2.67 7.49
CA GLN A 69 -6.94 2.22 7.35
C GLN A 69 -7.94 3.31 7.74
N LYS A 70 -7.70 4.05 8.82
CA LYS A 70 -8.54 5.19 9.23
C LYS A 70 -8.55 6.28 8.15
N ILE A 71 -7.38 6.64 7.63
CA ILE A 71 -7.26 7.63 6.55
C ILE A 71 -8.02 7.16 5.31
N LEU A 72 -7.84 5.91 4.90
CA LEU A 72 -8.54 5.35 3.74
C LEU A 72 -10.06 5.41 3.91
N LYS A 73 -10.56 5.06 5.10
CA LYS A 73 -11.99 5.16 5.40
C LYS A 73 -12.49 6.58 5.26
N GLU A 74 -11.78 7.55 5.85
CA GLU A 74 -12.15 8.96 5.80
C GLU A 74 -12.15 9.49 4.35
N LEU A 75 -11.11 9.18 3.56
CA LEU A 75 -11.01 9.57 2.13
C LEU A 75 -12.26 9.14 1.34
N VAL A 76 -12.73 7.91 1.57
CA VAL A 76 -13.92 7.35 0.92
C VAL A 76 -15.19 8.02 1.42
N GLU A 77 -15.32 8.27 2.73
CA GLU A 77 -16.50 8.87 3.34
C GLU A 77 -16.68 10.33 2.94
N THR A 78 -15.59 11.10 2.88
CA THR A 78 -15.60 12.53 2.52
C THR A 78 -15.53 12.77 1.01
N LYS A 79 -15.35 11.71 0.20
CA LYS A 79 -15.15 11.80 -1.26
C LYS A 79 -13.95 12.69 -1.65
N THR A 80 -12.93 12.69 -0.82
CA THR A 80 -11.65 13.37 -1.08
C THR A 80 -10.67 12.42 -1.72
N VAL A 81 -9.74 12.93 -2.53
CA VAL A 81 -8.85 12.10 -3.36
C VAL A 81 -7.48 11.88 -2.72
N ALA A 82 -7.08 12.78 -1.83
CA ALA A 82 -5.80 12.73 -1.15
C ALA A 82 -5.86 13.34 0.24
N VAL A 83 -4.90 12.96 1.07
CA VAL A 83 -4.65 13.59 2.37
C VAL A 83 -3.25 14.20 2.38
N PHE A 84 -3.14 15.40 2.94
CA PHE A 84 -1.90 16.14 3.11
C PHE A 84 -1.46 16.12 4.57
N PHE A 85 -0.15 16.03 4.78
CA PHE A 85 0.47 16.09 6.09
C PHE A 85 1.87 16.71 6.00
N LYS A 86 2.37 17.25 7.10
CA LYS A 86 3.70 17.86 7.14
C LYS A 86 4.78 16.78 7.05
N LYS A 87 5.79 17.00 6.21
CA LYS A 87 6.99 16.14 6.14
C LYS A 87 7.63 16.00 7.51
N ASP A 88 8.06 14.79 7.83
CA ASP A 88 8.74 14.41 9.08
C ASP A 88 7.96 14.70 10.38
N ASN A 89 6.68 15.08 10.29
CA ASN A 89 5.87 15.46 11.44
C ASN A 89 4.40 15.05 11.25
N PHE A 90 4.18 13.75 11.15
CA PHE A 90 2.85 13.17 10.97
C PHE A 90 2.05 13.21 12.28
N HIS A 91 0.88 13.84 12.24
CA HIS A 91 -0.11 13.83 13.32
C HIS A 91 -1.52 13.67 12.73
N LEU A 92 -2.27 12.69 13.25
CA LEU A 92 -3.58 12.31 12.72
C LEU A 92 -4.61 13.46 12.79
N ASP A 93 -4.52 14.32 13.80
CA ASP A 93 -5.38 15.49 14.01
C ASP A 93 -5.02 16.69 13.12
N GLN A 94 -3.88 16.64 12.42
CA GLN A 94 -3.40 17.70 11.53
C GLN A 94 -3.56 17.35 10.04
N LEU A 95 -4.23 16.23 9.74
CA LEU A 95 -4.45 15.78 8.37
C LEU A 95 -5.42 16.71 7.64
N ARG A 96 -5.05 17.06 6.41
CA ARG A 96 -5.88 17.87 5.51
C ARG A 96 -6.36 17.02 4.34
N TYR A 97 -7.62 16.66 4.37
CA TYR A 97 -8.29 15.93 3.29
C TYR A 97 -8.69 16.90 2.18
N VAL A 98 -8.38 16.57 0.93
CA VAL A 98 -8.62 17.46 -0.20
C VAL A 98 -9.38 16.79 -1.32
N ASP A 99 -10.30 17.53 -1.93
CA ASP A 99 -10.96 17.10 -3.15
C ASP A 99 -10.03 17.21 -4.37
N GLN A 100 -10.54 16.77 -5.53
CA GLN A 100 -9.79 16.77 -6.79
C GLN A 100 -9.34 18.18 -7.21
N THR A 101 -10.18 19.19 -7.04
CA THR A 101 -9.86 20.56 -7.47
C THR A 101 -8.73 21.14 -6.62
N ALA A 102 -8.81 21.01 -5.29
CA ALA A 102 -7.77 21.47 -4.39
C ALA A 102 -6.45 20.69 -4.58
N PHE A 103 -6.52 19.40 -4.91
CA PHE A 103 -5.35 18.60 -5.24
C PHE A 103 -4.64 19.09 -6.52
N GLU A 104 -5.41 19.33 -7.58
CA GLU A 104 -4.88 19.84 -8.86
C GLU A 104 -4.24 21.23 -8.71
N GLU A 105 -4.87 22.14 -7.95
CA GLU A 105 -4.30 23.44 -7.64
C GLU A 105 -2.97 23.32 -6.88
N TRP A 106 -2.89 22.44 -5.90
CA TRP A 106 -1.66 22.20 -5.16
C TRP A 106 -0.55 21.62 -6.06
N MET A 107 -0.90 20.69 -6.96
CA MET A 107 0.04 20.13 -7.94
C MET A 107 0.57 21.23 -8.89
N ASP A 108 -0.28 22.13 -9.36
CA ASP A 108 0.11 23.27 -10.18
C ASP A 108 1.06 24.23 -9.44
N ILE A 109 0.72 24.61 -8.20
CA ILE A 109 1.58 25.46 -7.35
C ILE A 109 2.93 24.79 -7.09
N THR A 110 2.92 23.51 -6.74
CA THR A 110 4.13 22.74 -6.42
C THR A 110 5.02 22.57 -7.65
N SER A 111 4.43 22.35 -8.84
CA SER A 111 5.16 22.28 -10.10
C SER A 111 5.88 23.60 -10.43
N LYS A 112 5.23 24.75 -10.18
CA LYS A 112 5.81 26.09 -10.33
C LYS A 112 6.95 26.36 -9.33
N ASN A 113 6.92 25.68 -8.19
CA ASN A 113 7.95 25.72 -7.15
C ASN A 113 9.01 24.63 -7.29
N ASN A 114 9.23 24.07 -8.50
CA ASN A 114 10.19 23.00 -8.77
C ASN A 114 9.99 21.74 -7.90
N GLY A 115 8.75 21.43 -7.52
CA GLY A 115 8.44 20.27 -6.68
C GLY A 115 8.71 20.48 -5.18
N ILE A 116 9.13 21.69 -4.75
CA ILE A 116 9.44 21.95 -3.35
C ILE A 116 8.15 22.18 -2.57
N SER A 117 7.88 21.29 -1.63
CA SER A 117 6.79 21.38 -0.66
C SER A 117 7.26 20.90 0.72
N ASN A 118 6.76 21.58 1.77
CA ASN A 118 6.92 21.17 3.17
C ASN A 118 5.87 20.12 3.61
N GLU A 119 4.90 19.84 2.75
CA GLU A 119 3.89 18.81 2.91
C GLU A 119 4.20 17.61 2.01
N ASP A 120 3.86 16.43 2.51
CA ASP A 120 3.68 15.19 1.77
C ASP A 120 2.18 14.94 1.58
N PHE A 121 1.86 14.04 0.64
CA PHE A 121 0.51 13.55 0.46
C PHE A 121 0.49 12.03 0.29
N VAL A 122 -0.70 11.46 0.50
CA VAL A 122 -1.02 10.11 0.05
C VAL A 122 -2.46 10.06 -0.48
N GLY A 123 -2.64 9.47 -1.65
CA GLY A 123 -3.91 9.27 -2.32
C GLY A 123 -4.62 7.99 -1.91
N GLU A 124 -5.92 7.92 -2.21
CA GLU A 124 -6.74 6.74 -1.95
C GLU A 124 -6.18 5.48 -2.63
N TRP A 125 -5.78 5.59 -3.90
CA TRP A 125 -5.26 4.46 -4.67
C TRP A 125 -3.95 3.91 -4.09
N GLU A 126 -3.02 4.79 -3.71
CA GLU A 126 -1.73 4.42 -3.10
C GLU A 126 -1.94 3.73 -1.75
N LEU A 127 -2.82 4.28 -0.91
CA LEU A 127 -3.19 3.67 0.36
C LEU A 127 -3.80 2.29 0.19
N LYS A 128 -4.76 2.12 -0.74
CA LYS A 128 -5.36 0.81 -1.03
C LYS A 128 -4.31 -0.19 -1.49
N ASN A 129 -3.44 0.22 -2.40
CA ASN A 129 -2.39 -0.64 -2.92
C ASN A 129 -1.40 -1.04 -1.82
N ASN A 130 -0.90 -0.07 -1.05
CA ASN A 130 0.04 -0.32 0.04
C ASN A 130 -0.58 -1.21 1.13
N LEU A 131 -1.82 -0.93 1.54
CA LEU A 131 -2.55 -1.75 2.51
C LEU A 131 -2.77 -3.19 2.00
N LYS A 132 -3.11 -3.38 0.73
CA LYS A 132 -3.20 -4.70 0.10
C LYS A 132 -1.87 -5.43 0.17
N THR A 133 -0.77 -4.74 -0.16
CA THR A 133 0.59 -5.29 -0.14
C THR A 133 1.05 -5.66 1.28
N ILE A 134 0.71 -4.88 2.31
CA ILE A 134 1.19 -5.11 3.69
C ILE A 134 0.23 -5.87 4.61
N ARG A 135 -0.99 -6.22 4.17
CA ARG A 135 -2.02 -6.96 4.96
C ARG A 135 -1.47 -8.24 5.64
N PHE A 136 -0.32 -8.72 5.20
CA PHE A 136 0.36 -9.90 5.69
C PHE A 136 1.36 -9.66 6.83
N LEU A 137 1.74 -8.40 7.11
CA LEU A 137 2.54 -8.02 8.28
C LEU A 137 1.67 -7.81 9.53
N SER A 138 0.35 -7.70 9.37
CA SER A 138 -0.62 -7.46 10.45
C SER A 138 -1.23 -8.72 11.06
N LEU A 139 -0.60 -9.90 10.89
CA LEU A 139 -1.04 -11.16 11.51
C LEU A 139 -0.15 -11.56 12.70
#